data_AF-A0A367L520-F1
#
_entry.id   AF-A0A367L520-F1
#
_cell.length_a   1.000
_cell.length_b   1.000
_cell.length_c   1.000
_cell.angle_alpha   90.00
_cell.angle_beta   90.00
_cell.angle_gamma   90.00
#
_symmetry.space_group_name_H-M   'P 1'
#
loop_
_entity.id
_entity.type
_entity.pdbx_description
1 polymer ?
#
loop_
_entity_poly.entity_id
_entity_poly.type
_entity_poly.pdbx_seq_one_letter_code
_entity_poly.pdbx_strand_id
1 'polypeptide(L)'
;MPSSSLLALAVAVAAICLLGPGGAGLTPAAAAAAAASTEDKSSSFPRAVTGAGFLSVPVGAVERRMPSRMKRAAQAFENRLDNMAFFYSAQVDIGSPPQRVTVLVDTGSSELWVNPDCSTAPTEDQQRQCDSFGRYDPSQSQTPAQGPLGSEDIKYGDPSDASTQTSVTIQYYRDTVSLGGAHIANQTLGVVDRSRGQTQGILGLAPTLRGPSPYSLVLSSMASQGLIHGRVFSLDLRRAGDASGAVVYGGVDRGRFSGSLERCAMVRGTDGEHRLAVKLSAVGVTPGGDGGHQARRWTVADEDANVMLDSGTTLSRLHSNVATPLLEALGATEPGQEGYYRVSCAAAAKSSMSVDFIFGRKTIHVPLTDFVLNMTAGISGIGGGGGGGGGGGGGYGGGGGGGGGGNSDECYAGVVVTEAQQILGDSVLRAGYFVFDWDNESVHVAQAANCGASSDVVAVPREGVPSDLGGRCTEDDAAVTTGPSSTLQPMPTQSGAHTTVYTVSSCPAFDRGCETGVVVTRTVPPVPTATSQNNAGTQVGIVRQKLNAAFMGASWAALLLL
;
A
#
# COMPACT_ATOMS: atom_id res chain seq x y z
N MET A 1 21.38 53.45 39.32
CA MET A 1 22.83 53.66 39.24
C MET A 1 23.52 52.29 39.25
N PRO A 2 24.57 52.01 38.44
CA PRO A 2 25.17 52.89 37.42
C PRO A 2 24.97 52.53 35.91
N SER A 3 25.72 51.58 35.34
CA SER A 3 26.35 51.71 33.98
C SER A 3 26.58 50.37 33.25
N SER A 4 26.80 50.26 31.92
CA SER A 4 26.89 51.19 30.77
C SER A 4 26.22 50.51 29.54
N SER A 5 25.58 51.17 28.57
CA SER A 5 26.01 52.18 27.56
C SER A 5 26.91 51.68 26.40
N LEU A 6 26.28 51.54 25.21
CA LEU A 6 26.82 51.75 23.84
C LEU A 6 27.89 50.74 23.34
N LEU A 7 28.15 50.52 22.03
CA LEU A 7 27.69 51.15 20.78
C LEU A 7 27.68 50.10 19.64
N ALA A 8 26.94 50.34 18.55
CA ALA A 8 27.07 49.59 17.29
C ALA A 8 28.25 50.10 16.42
N LEU A 9 28.80 49.25 15.54
CA LEU A 9 29.70 49.69 14.47
C LEU A 9 29.45 48.91 13.17
N ALA A 10 29.23 49.65 12.08
CA ALA A 10 29.17 49.13 10.72
C ALA A 10 30.55 49.27 10.04
N VAL A 11 30.90 48.34 9.17
CA VAL A 11 32.15 48.39 8.38
C VAL A 11 31.84 48.89 6.97
N ALA A 12 32.48 49.98 6.58
CA ALA A 12 32.54 50.46 5.20
C ALA A 12 33.97 50.27 4.67
N VAL A 13 34.10 49.82 3.41
CA VAL A 13 35.39 49.69 2.71
C VAL A 13 35.43 50.71 1.58
N ALA A 14 36.40 51.62 1.62
CA ALA A 14 36.69 52.55 0.53
C ALA A 14 37.97 52.12 -0.18
N ALA A 15 37.93 52.10 -1.52
CA ALA A 15 39.11 51.85 -2.35
C ALA A 15 39.75 53.17 -2.79
N ILE A 16 41.08 53.23 -2.73
CA ILE A 16 41.87 54.43 -3.07
C ILE A 16 42.34 54.34 -4.52
N CYS A 17 42.10 55.39 -5.31
CA CYS A 17 42.73 55.58 -6.62
C CYS A 17 43.87 56.59 -6.53
N LEU A 18 45.02 56.27 -7.12
CA LEU A 18 46.14 57.18 -7.33
C LEU A 18 46.32 57.48 -8.82
N LEU A 19 46.59 58.74 -9.15
CA LEU A 19 46.83 59.25 -10.51
C LEU A 19 48.33 59.31 -10.83
N GLY A 20 48.68 59.12 -12.10
CA GLY A 20 50.01 59.37 -12.67
C GLY A 20 49.87 59.90 -14.12
N PRO A 21 50.53 61.01 -14.52
CA PRO A 21 50.23 61.68 -15.80
C PRO A 21 51.33 61.68 -16.88
N GLY A 22 50.91 61.82 -18.15
CA GLY A 22 51.72 62.33 -19.29
C GLY A 22 52.49 61.31 -20.14
N GLY A 23 52.56 61.41 -21.49
CA GLY A 23 51.84 62.34 -22.39
C GLY A 23 52.26 62.26 -23.88
N ALA A 24 51.31 62.60 -24.77
CA ALA A 24 51.41 63.14 -26.15
C ALA A 24 52.18 62.41 -27.30
N GLY A 25 51.52 62.26 -28.46
CA GLY A 25 52.18 61.83 -29.72
C GLY A 25 51.30 61.58 -30.98
N LEU A 26 50.66 62.63 -31.52
CA LEU A 26 50.26 62.89 -32.95
C LEU A 26 49.52 61.84 -33.84
N THR A 27 48.81 62.36 -34.85
CA THR A 27 47.79 61.74 -35.74
C THR A 27 48.26 61.68 -37.22
N PRO A 28 47.44 61.31 -38.25
CA PRO A 28 46.42 60.24 -38.39
C PRO A 28 46.58 59.39 -39.69
N ALA A 29 45.94 58.21 -39.78
CA ALA A 29 45.54 57.59 -41.05
C ALA A 29 44.39 56.58 -40.85
N ALA A 30 43.41 56.55 -41.77
CA ALA A 30 42.25 55.66 -41.69
C ALA A 30 42.26 54.59 -42.80
N ALA A 31 42.07 53.32 -42.44
CA ALA A 31 41.60 52.26 -43.35
C ALA A 31 41.10 51.01 -42.59
N ALA A 32 39.89 50.56 -42.95
CA ALA A 32 39.38 49.19 -42.83
C ALA A 32 39.73 48.33 -41.58
N ALA A 33 38.89 48.41 -40.55
CA ALA A 33 38.71 47.29 -39.61
C ALA A 33 37.69 46.29 -40.20
N ALA A 34 38.09 45.04 -40.39
CA ALA A 34 37.20 44.00 -40.91
C ALA A 34 36.22 43.53 -39.82
N ALA A 35 34.95 43.90 -39.97
CA ALA A 35 33.87 43.31 -39.18
C ALA A 35 33.54 41.91 -39.73
N ALA A 36 34.18 40.88 -39.20
CA ALA A 36 33.75 39.50 -39.42
C ALA A 36 32.49 39.23 -38.58
N SER A 37 31.34 39.14 -39.24
CA SER A 37 30.09 38.72 -38.62
C SER A 37 30.14 37.25 -38.24
N THR A 38 30.20 36.93 -36.96
CA THR A 38 29.77 35.62 -36.44
C THR A 38 28.35 35.75 -35.94
N GLU A 39 27.44 35.04 -36.61
CA GLU A 39 26.00 35.06 -36.34
C GLU A 39 25.70 34.70 -34.88
N ASP A 40 24.70 35.38 -34.31
CA ASP A 40 24.10 35.01 -33.04
C ASP A 40 23.43 33.64 -33.20
N LYS A 41 24.01 32.61 -32.58
CA LYS A 41 23.48 31.24 -32.62
C LYS A 41 22.23 31.16 -31.75
N SER A 42 21.10 31.60 -32.31
CA SER A 42 19.78 31.30 -31.76
C SER A 42 19.67 29.81 -31.48
N SER A 43 19.42 29.44 -30.23
CA SER A 43 19.36 28.05 -29.79
C SER A 43 18.25 27.30 -30.55
N SER A 44 18.65 26.42 -31.47
CA SER A 44 17.71 25.56 -32.19
C SER A 44 17.12 24.51 -31.24
N PHE A 45 15.80 24.51 -31.07
CA PHE A 45 15.11 23.47 -30.31
C PHE A 45 15.17 22.15 -31.10
N PRO A 46 15.79 21.08 -30.57
CA PRO A 46 15.94 19.81 -31.29
C PRO A 46 14.63 19.01 -31.27
N ARG A 47 13.64 19.47 -32.06
CA ARG A 47 12.38 18.80 -32.52
C ARG A 47 11.29 19.79 -32.97
N ALA A 48 11.54 21.10 -33.06
CA ALA A 48 10.55 22.03 -33.61
C ALA A 48 10.24 21.71 -35.08
N VAL A 49 8.95 21.58 -35.42
CA VAL A 49 8.48 21.38 -36.80
C VAL A 49 7.79 22.66 -37.25
N THR A 50 8.19 23.16 -38.42
CA THR A 50 7.66 24.39 -39.03
C THR A 50 6.86 24.06 -40.30
N GLY A 51 5.73 24.75 -40.47
CA GLY A 51 4.87 24.65 -41.64
C GLY A 51 4.14 25.97 -41.88
N ALA A 52 3.47 26.10 -43.03
CA ALA A 52 2.75 27.32 -43.38
C ALA A 52 1.58 27.56 -42.39
N GLY A 53 1.73 28.55 -41.52
CA GLY A 53 0.68 29.02 -40.60
C GLY A 53 0.78 28.52 -39.15
N PHE A 54 1.72 27.64 -38.78
CA PHE A 54 1.92 27.27 -37.38
C PHE A 54 3.37 26.91 -37.01
N LEU A 55 3.71 27.10 -35.74
CA LEU A 55 4.94 26.66 -35.11
C LEU A 55 4.60 25.62 -34.03
N SER A 56 5.11 24.39 -34.19
CA SER A 56 4.96 23.35 -33.18
C SER A 56 6.23 23.22 -32.34
N VAL A 57 6.11 23.44 -31.03
CA VAL A 57 7.18 23.24 -30.05
C VAL A 57 6.70 22.20 -29.02
N PRO A 58 7.44 21.10 -28.80
CA PRO A 58 7.08 20.12 -27.78
C PRO A 58 7.27 20.72 -26.38
N VAL A 59 6.18 20.97 -25.66
CA VAL A 59 6.20 21.40 -24.26
C VAL A 59 6.39 20.15 -23.38
N GLY A 60 7.64 19.77 -23.16
CA GLY A 60 7.97 18.84 -22.09
C GLY A 60 7.76 19.53 -20.73
N ALA A 61 7.02 18.88 -19.83
CA ALA A 61 6.90 19.34 -18.46
C ALA A 61 8.26 19.15 -17.74
N VAL A 62 9.07 20.21 -17.72
CA VAL A 62 10.27 20.23 -16.87
C VAL A 62 9.81 20.32 -15.43
N GLU A 63 10.06 19.26 -14.67
CA GLU A 63 9.79 19.21 -13.24
C GLU A 63 10.57 20.34 -12.56
N ARG A 64 9.84 21.36 -12.07
CA ARG A 64 10.46 22.52 -11.42
C ARG A 64 11.00 22.10 -10.06
N ARG A 65 12.29 21.77 -10.01
CA ARG A 65 13.06 21.68 -8.77
C ARG A 65 12.85 22.97 -7.98
N MET A 66 12.02 22.91 -6.92
CA MET A 66 11.54 24.11 -6.25
C MET A 66 12.71 24.88 -5.60
N PRO A 67 12.73 26.22 -5.68
CA PRO A 67 13.74 27.02 -4.99
C PRO A 67 13.64 26.82 -3.48
N SER A 68 14.77 26.53 -2.82
CA SER A 68 14.87 26.33 -1.39
C SER A 68 14.66 27.63 -0.60
N ARG A 69 13.39 28.00 -0.42
CA ARG A 69 12.95 28.86 0.69
C ARG A 69 11.79 28.18 1.38
N MET A 70 11.99 27.84 2.64
CA MET A 70 11.00 27.22 3.52
C MET A 70 9.69 28.02 3.52
N LYS A 71 8.74 27.62 2.69
CA LYS A 71 7.34 27.63 3.12
C LYS A 71 7.28 26.75 4.37
N ARG A 72 6.44 27.11 5.34
CA ARG A 72 6.19 26.28 6.54
C ARG A 72 6.01 24.83 6.08
N ALA A 73 6.68 23.89 6.74
CA ALA A 73 6.57 22.48 6.40
C ALA A 73 5.09 22.14 6.22
N ALA A 74 4.73 21.61 5.05
CA ALA A 74 3.41 21.03 4.89
C ALA A 74 3.37 19.87 5.89
N GLN A 75 2.51 19.96 6.91
CA GLN A 75 2.38 18.92 7.94
C GLN A 75 1.59 17.71 7.42
N ALA A 76 1.63 17.54 6.10
CA ALA A 76 1.20 16.43 5.32
C ALA A 76 2.06 16.38 4.04
N PHE A 77 2.40 15.19 3.58
CA PHE A 77 3.18 14.99 2.36
C PHE A 77 2.80 13.67 1.68
N GLU A 78 2.91 13.67 0.35
CA GLU A 78 2.62 12.52 -0.50
C GLU A 78 3.89 11.69 -0.70
N ASN A 79 3.78 10.37 -0.53
CA ASN A 79 4.78 9.40 -0.92
C ASN A 79 4.19 8.51 -2.01
N ARG A 80 4.83 8.48 -3.18
CA ARG A 80 4.43 7.68 -4.33
C ARG A 80 4.50 6.18 -3.97
N LEU A 81 3.48 5.44 -4.36
CA LEU A 81 3.49 3.98 -4.38
C LEU A 81 3.62 3.48 -5.81
N ASP A 82 4.65 2.71 -6.13
CA ASP A 82 4.74 2.01 -7.41
C ASP A 82 3.92 0.71 -7.34
N ASN A 83 3.03 0.52 -8.32
CA ASN A 83 2.19 -0.68 -8.44
C ASN A 83 3.03 -1.83 -9.02
N MET A 84 3.32 -2.83 -8.19
CA MET A 84 4.14 -4.00 -8.55
C MET A 84 3.27 -5.21 -8.91
N ALA A 85 2.09 -4.96 -9.47
CA ALA A 85 1.00 -5.87 -9.85
C ALA A 85 0.31 -6.60 -8.68
N PHE A 86 1.08 -7.12 -7.71
CA PHE A 86 0.57 -7.95 -6.61
C PHE A 86 0.77 -7.33 -5.22
N PHE A 87 1.43 -6.19 -5.16
CA PHE A 87 1.64 -5.39 -3.96
C PHE A 87 2.02 -3.96 -4.38
N TYR A 88 1.95 -3.03 -3.44
CA TYR A 88 2.41 -1.66 -3.65
C TYR A 88 3.72 -1.40 -2.91
N SER A 89 4.66 -0.73 -3.58
CA SER A 89 5.98 -0.47 -3.04
C SER A 89 6.31 1.01 -2.94
N ALA A 90 7.13 1.37 -1.95
CA ALA A 90 7.68 2.70 -1.77
C ALA A 90 9.22 2.64 -1.75
N GLN A 91 9.86 3.73 -2.18
CA GLN A 91 11.30 3.91 -2.00
C GLN A 91 11.57 4.56 -0.64
N VAL A 92 12.50 3.98 0.12
CA VAL A 92 13.04 4.54 1.36
C VAL A 92 14.54 4.73 1.22
N ASP A 93 15.03 5.88 1.67
CA ASP A 93 16.44 6.28 1.63
C ASP A 93 17.00 6.27 3.05
N ILE A 94 17.95 5.37 3.34
CA ILE A 94 18.41 5.06 4.70
C ILE A 94 19.88 5.46 4.88
N GLY A 95 20.17 6.18 5.96
CA GLY A 95 21.53 6.59 6.33
C GLY A 95 22.13 7.75 5.52
N SER A 96 23.43 7.95 5.66
CA SER A 96 24.19 9.02 5.00
C SER A 96 25.58 8.54 4.54
N PRO A 97 25.90 8.49 3.23
CA PRO A 97 25.05 8.84 2.10
C PRO A 97 23.80 7.95 2.03
N PRO A 98 22.68 8.45 1.49
CA PRO A 98 21.42 7.69 1.50
C PRO A 98 21.51 6.41 0.66
N GLN A 99 21.19 5.29 1.29
CA GLN A 99 21.11 3.96 0.68
C GLN A 99 19.65 3.66 0.35
N ARG A 100 19.36 3.55 -0.94
CA ARG A 100 17.98 3.37 -1.42
C ARG A 100 17.56 1.91 -1.34
N VAL A 101 16.42 1.68 -0.71
CA VAL A 101 15.75 0.38 -0.64
C VAL A 101 14.30 0.53 -1.08
N THR A 102 13.79 -0.45 -1.82
CA THR A 102 12.37 -0.57 -2.18
C THR A 102 11.70 -1.51 -1.19
N VAL A 103 10.59 -1.07 -0.60
CA VAL A 103 9.84 -1.82 0.42
C VAL A 103 8.37 -1.88 0.06
N LEU A 104 7.73 -3.02 0.33
CA LEU A 104 6.28 -3.17 0.30
C LEU A 104 5.65 -2.26 1.39
N VAL A 105 4.53 -1.62 1.10
CA VAL A 105 3.79 -0.82 2.09
C VAL A 105 2.64 -1.64 2.66
N ASP A 106 2.63 -1.82 3.97
CA ASP A 106 1.79 -2.81 4.66
C ASP A 106 0.96 -2.15 5.76
N THR A 107 -0.38 -2.24 5.69
CA THR A 107 -1.28 -1.77 6.75
C THR A 107 -1.71 -2.88 7.72
N GLY A 108 -1.32 -4.14 7.46
CA GLY A 108 -1.48 -5.29 8.34
C GLY A 108 -0.33 -5.52 9.33
N SER A 109 0.88 -5.00 9.06
CA SER A 109 2.04 -5.03 9.98
C SER A 109 2.58 -3.64 10.35
N SER A 110 3.46 -3.55 11.36
CA SER A 110 3.83 -2.26 11.97
C SER A 110 5.31 -1.87 11.76
N GLU A 111 6.17 -2.84 11.51
CA GLU A 111 7.62 -2.67 11.50
C GLU A 111 8.12 -2.17 10.13
N LEU A 112 9.05 -1.21 10.13
CA LEU A 112 9.92 -0.99 8.99
C LEU A 112 11.10 -1.96 9.06
N TRP A 113 11.32 -2.78 8.04
CA TRP A 113 12.51 -3.61 7.93
C TRP A 113 12.96 -3.85 6.48
N VAL A 114 14.25 -4.15 6.30
CA VAL A 114 14.93 -4.24 5.00
C VAL A 114 15.88 -5.44 4.90
N ASN A 115 16.41 -5.66 3.69
CA ASN A 115 17.39 -6.69 3.32
C ASN A 115 16.90 -8.16 3.43
N PRO A 116 15.71 -8.54 2.91
CA PRO A 116 15.29 -9.95 2.87
C PRO A 116 16.36 -10.87 2.26
N ASP A 117 16.38 -12.13 2.70
CA ASP A 117 17.22 -13.16 2.08
C ASP A 117 16.57 -13.66 0.79
N CYS A 118 16.94 -13.02 -0.31
CA CYS A 118 16.46 -13.32 -1.66
C CYS A 118 16.77 -14.75 -2.12
N SER A 119 17.73 -15.46 -1.50
CA SER A 119 17.97 -16.88 -1.80
C SER A 119 16.85 -17.81 -1.31
N THR A 120 15.97 -17.30 -0.44
CA THR A 120 14.78 -18.01 0.07
C THR A 120 13.51 -17.70 -0.71
N ALA A 121 13.64 -17.08 -1.89
CA ALA A 121 12.54 -16.83 -2.81
C ALA A 121 11.96 -18.15 -3.37
N PRO A 122 10.63 -18.30 -3.49
CA PRO A 122 10.01 -19.49 -4.06
C PRO A 122 10.33 -19.72 -5.54
N THR A 123 10.63 -18.65 -6.30
CA THR A 123 10.92 -18.71 -7.74
C THR A 123 12.08 -17.79 -8.13
N GLU A 124 12.75 -18.10 -9.24
CA GLU A 124 13.85 -17.27 -9.75
C GLU A 124 13.42 -15.83 -10.10
N ASP A 125 12.19 -15.62 -10.60
CA ASP A 125 11.70 -14.27 -10.91
C ASP A 125 11.49 -13.44 -9.64
N GLN A 126 10.99 -14.06 -8.57
CA GLN A 126 10.91 -13.42 -7.25
C GLN A 126 12.30 -13.16 -6.66
N GLN A 127 13.28 -14.04 -6.87
CA GLN A 127 14.68 -13.79 -6.49
C GLN A 127 15.25 -12.58 -7.24
N ARG A 128 15.15 -12.57 -8.58
CA ARG A 128 15.60 -11.45 -9.43
C ARG A 128 14.96 -10.13 -9.03
N GLN A 129 13.66 -10.15 -8.72
CA GLN A 129 12.95 -8.97 -8.22
C GLN A 129 13.45 -8.54 -6.83
N CYS A 130 13.64 -9.49 -5.89
CA CYS A 130 14.18 -9.22 -4.56
C CYS A 130 15.58 -8.59 -4.60
N ASP A 131 16.48 -9.13 -5.42
CA ASP A 131 17.84 -8.60 -5.61
C ASP A 131 17.84 -7.18 -6.21
N SER A 132 16.78 -6.81 -6.95
CA SER A 132 16.64 -5.48 -7.56
C SER A 132 16.23 -4.37 -6.58
N PHE A 133 15.73 -4.71 -5.39
CA PHE A 133 15.18 -3.73 -4.45
C PHE A 133 16.22 -2.91 -3.67
N GLY A 134 17.51 -3.19 -3.85
CA GLY A 134 18.58 -2.52 -3.12
C GLY A 134 18.70 -3.02 -1.67
N ARG A 135 19.76 -2.59 -0.99
CA ARG A 135 20.09 -3.01 0.37
C ARG A 135 20.68 -1.84 1.17
N TYR A 136 20.48 -1.90 2.48
CA TYR A 136 21.05 -0.96 3.45
C TYR A 136 22.15 -1.67 4.27
N ASP A 137 23.38 -1.17 4.19
CA ASP A 137 24.51 -1.58 5.03
C ASP A 137 24.73 -0.53 6.14
N PRO A 138 24.45 -0.84 7.42
CA PRO A 138 24.69 0.07 8.54
C PRO A 138 26.16 0.55 8.64
N SER A 139 27.13 -0.24 8.17
CA SER A 139 28.56 0.10 8.26
C SER A 139 28.96 1.22 7.29
N GLN A 140 28.18 1.47 6.24
CA GLN A 140 28.42 2.53 5.25
C GLN A 140 27.77 3.87 5.64
N SER A 141 27.05 3.92 6.77
CA SER A 141 26.35 5.12 7.22
C SER A 141 27.19 6.01 8.14
N GLN A 142 27.30 7.29 7.76
CA GLN A 142 28.02 8.36 8.46
C GLN A 142 27.12 9.13 9.43
N THR A 143 25.79 9.04 9.29
CA THR A 143 24.88 9.25 10.43
C THR A 143 25.02 7.98 11.28
N PRO A 144 25.70 8.01 12.44
CA PRO A 144 26.21 6.78 13.04
C PRO A 144 25.08 5.82 13.40
N ALA A 145 24.94 4.76 12.61
CA ALA A 145 23.89 3.77 12.78
C ALA A 145 24.05 3.09 14.15
N GLN A 146 22.97 3.07 14.94
CA GLN A 146 22.98 2.48 16.28
C GLN A 146 22.39 1.08 16.20
N GLY A 147 23.19 0.06 16.47
CA GLY A 147 22.71 -1.32 16.60
C GLY A 147 23.81 -2.37 16.50
N PRO A 148 23.45 -3.66 16.59
CA PRO A 148 22.08 -4.16 16.82
C PRO A 148 21.55 -3.80 18.23
N LEU A 149 20.27 -3.49 18.33
CA LEU A 149 19.56 -3.03 19.54
C LEU A 149 18.65 -4.12 20.16
N GLY A 150 18.72 -5.34 19.62
CA GLY A 150 17.80 -6.45 19.92
C GLY A 150 17.31 -7.11 18.64
N SER A 151 16.59 -8.22 18.76
CA SER A 151 16.11 -9.02 17.64
C SER A 151 14.68 -9.48 17.81
N GLU A 152 13.95 -9.69 16.71
CA GLU A 152 12.57 -10.19 16.72
C GLU A 152 12.33 -11.18 15.56
N ASP A 153 11.56 -12.23 15.84
CA ASP A 153 11.06 -13.20 14.84
C ASP A 153 9.63 -12.80 14.46
N ILE A 154 9.42 -12.35 13.22
CA ILE A 154 8.12 -11.92 12.68
C ILE A 154 7.62 -12.95 11.67
N LYS A 155 6.30 -13.20 11.68
CA LYS A 155 5.62 -14.13 10.77
C LYS A 155 4.50 -13.41 10.04
N TYR A 156 4.33 -13.74 8.77
CA TYR A 156 3.28 -13.23 7.89
C TYR A 156 2.51 -14.39 7.25
N GLY A 157 1.40 -14.05 6.58
CA GLY A 157 0.52 -15.03 5.96
C GLY A 157 -0.71 -15.36 6.82
N ASP A 158 -1.62 -16.11 6.21
CA ASP A 158 -2.85 -16.58 6.82
C ASP A 158 -2.54 -17.80 7.71
N PRO A 159 -2.84 -17.76 9.02
CA PRO A 159 -2.56 -18.89 9.91
C PRO A 159 -3.41 -20.13 9.60
N SER A 160 -4.52 -19.98 8.86
CA SER A 160 -5.35 -21.09 8.38
C SER A 160 -4.84 -21.72 7.08
N ASP A 161 -3.88 -21.08 6.39
CA ASP A 161 -3.29 -21.56 5.14
C ASP A 161 -1.76 -21.56 5.21
N ALA A 162 -1.21 -22.73 5.55
CA ALA A 162 0.22 -22.95 5.70
C ALA A 162 1.06 -22.64 4.45
N SER A 163 0.46 -22.65 3.25
CA SER A 163 1.17 -22.27 2.03
C SER A 163 1.53 -20.79 2.04
N THR A 164 0.70 -19.94 2.63
CA THR A 164 0.90 -18.48 2.63
C THR A 164 1.92 -17.98 3.65
N GLN A 165 2.48 -18.86 4.48
CA GLN A 165 3.27 -18.47 5.66
C GLN A 165 4.73 -18.14 5.33
N THR A 166 5.11 -16.88 5.51
CA THR A 166 6.50 -16.41 5.44
C THR A 166 6.99 -15.94 6.81
N SER A 167 8.31 -15.81 6.98
CA SER A 167 8.88 -15.31 8.24
C SER A 167 10.20 -14.60 8.04
N VAL A 168 10.52 -13.67 8.94
CA VAL A 168 11.82 -13.00 9.04
C VAL A 168 12.31 -12.99 10.48
N THR A 169 13.63 -12.99 10.63
CA THR A 169 14.29 -12.60 11.88
C THR A 169 15.04 -11.33 11.62
N ILE A 170 14.69 -10.27 12.34
CA ILE A 170 15.31 -8.95 12.20
C ILE A 170 16.23 -8.65 13.39
N GLN A 171 17.28 -7.88 13.12
CA GLN A 171 18.08 -7.18 14.11
C GLN A 171 17.71 -5.69 14.04
N TYR A 172 17.38 -5.08 15.17
CA TYR A 172 16.98 -3.67 15.21
C TYR A 172 18.18 -2.73 15.11
N TYR A 173 18.10 -1.75 14.23
CA TYR A 173 19.01 -0.62 14.12
C TYR A 173 18.23 0.70 14.26
N ARG A 174 18.94 1.82 14.49
CA ARG A 174 18.44 3.18 14.28
C ARG A 174 19.36 3.95 13.35
N ASP A 175 18.77 4.62 12.37
CA ASP A 175 19.45 5.58 11.51
C ASP A 175 18.44 6.65 11.01
N THR A 176 18.88 7.54 10.15
CA THR A 176 18.02 8.47 9.40
C THR A 176 17.30 7.70 8.30
N VAL A 177 15.97 7.86 8.20
CA VAL A 177 15.15 7.30 7.12
C VAL A 177 14.43 8.45 6.41
N SER A 178 14.48 8.47 5.09
CA SER A 178 13.84 9.50 4.26
C SER A 178 12.88 8.87 3.25
N LEU A 179 11.69 9.45 3.10
CA LEU A 179 10.66 9.00 2.15
C LEU A 179 9.67 10.15 1.87
N GLY A 180 9.06 10.21 0.67
CA GLY A 180 8.13 11.29 0.31
C GLY A 180 8.67 12.72 0.46
N GLY A 181 10.00 12.90 0.45
CA GLY A 181 10.67 14.18 0.74
C GLY A 181 10.77 14.56 2.23
N ALA A 182 10.26 13.73 3.14
CA ALA A 182 10.45 13.86 4.57
C ALA A 182 11.75 13.18 5.05
N HIS A 183 12.30 13.67 6.15
CA HIS A 183 13.51 13.13 6.80
C HIS A 183 13.21 12.82 8.27
N ILE A 184 13.31 11.55 8.64
CA ILE A 184 13.01 11.04 9.98
C ILE A 184 14.34 10.67 10.65
N ALA A 185 14.74 11.41 11.68
CA ALA A 185 15.96 11.14 12.43
C ALA A 185 15.76 9.97 13.42
N ASN A 186 16.81 9.16 13.64
CA ASN A 186 16.83 8.07 14.63
C ASN A 186 15.66 7.07 14.51
N GLN A 187 15.14 6.86 13.31
CA GLN A 187 14.07 5.90 13.03
C GLN A 187 14.56 4.48 13.33
N THR A 188 13.82 3.71 14.14
CA THR A 188 14.12 2.28 14.31
C THR A 188 13.68 1.49 13.09
N LEU A 189 14.54 0.59 12.61
CA LEU A 189 14.23 -0.34 11.53
C LEU A 189 14.87 -1.71 11.79
N GLY A 190 14.27 -2.76 11.25
CA GLY A 190 14.86 -4.10 11.21
C GLY A 190 15.81 -4.25 10.02
N VAL A 191 16.95 -4.90 10.24
CA VAL A 191 17.79 -5.48 9.18
C VAL A 191 17.71 -7.00 9.32
N VAL A 192 17.31 -7.69 8.26
CA VAL A 192 17.11 -9.15 8.31
C VAL A 192 18.43 -9.90 8.50
N ASP A 193 18.41 -10.85 9.44
CA ASP A 193 19.45 -11.87 9.68
C ASP A 193 19.16 -13.14 8.86
N ARG A 194 17.88 -13.56 8.83
CA ARG A 194 17.38 -14.71 8.07
C ARG A 194 15.91 -14.50 7.69
N SER A 195 15.47 -15.05 6.55
CA SER A 195 14.06 -15.08 6.16
C SER A 195 13.66 -16.44 5.56
N ARG A 196 12.36 -16.65 5.36
CA ARG A 196 11.79 -17.76 4.57
C ARG A 196 10.66 -17.19 3.71
N GLY A 197 10.75 -17.34 2.39
CA GLY A 197 9.71 -16.96 1.43
C GLY A 197 9.51 -15.45 1.22
N GLN A 198 9.77 -14.64 2.25
CA GLN A 198 9.59 -13.19 2.19
C GLN A 198 10.68 -12.53 1.34
N THR A 199 10.27 -11.91 0.24
CA THR A 199 11.15 -11.39 -0.83
C THR A 199 11.08 -9.87 -0.99
N GLN A 200 10.39 -9.17 -0.09
CA GLN A 200 10.28 -7.71 -0.02
C GLN A 200 10.62 -7.27 1.40
N GLY A 201 11.42 -6.22 1.56
CA GLY A 201 11.38 -5.45 2.81
C GLY A 201 10.00 -4.82 2.99
N ILE A 202 9.61 -4.50 4.23
CA ILE A 202 8.27 -3.98 4.53
C ILE A 202 8.38 -2.64 5.25
N LEU A 203 7.51 -1.69 4.89
CA LEU A 203 7.18 -0.48 5.63
C LEU A 203 5.79 -0.68 6.26
N GLY A 204 5.78 -1.15 7.51
CA GLY A 204 4.56 -1.32 8.29
C GLY A 204 3.93 0.01 8.71
N LEU A 205 2.60 0.07 8.63
CA LEU A 205 1.73 1.21 8.94
C LEU A 205 0.55 0.82 9.87
N ALA A 206 0.57 -0.38 10.45
CA ALA A 206 -0.30 -0.73 11.57
C ALA A 206 0.20 -0.13 12.91
N PRO A 207 -0.71 0.12 13.88
CA PRO A 207 -0.35 0.66 15.18
C PRO A 207 0.04 -0.45 16.20
N THR A 208 1.31 -0.53 16.60
CA THR A 208 1.67 -1.22 17.85
C THR A 208 1.22 -0.38 19.05
N LEU A 209 0.14 -0.79 19.70
CA LEU A 209 -0.32 -0.19 20.96
C LEU A 209 -0.25 -1.19 22.14
N ARG A 210 0.65 -2.17 22.03
CA ARG A 210 1.07 -3.10 23.11
C ARG A 210 1.98 -2.39 24.12
N GLY A 211 1.45 -1.37 24.80
CA GLY A 211 2.20 -0.56 25.76
C GLY A 211 3.26 0.36 25.11
N PRO A 212 4.23 0.88 25.89
CA PRO A 212 5.37 1.59 25.33
C PRO A 212 6.22 0.63 24.50
N SER A 213 6.17 0.75 23.17
CA SER A 213 7.04 -0.05 22.31
C SER A 213 8.52 0.31 22.57
N PRO A 214 9.44 -0.67 22.65
CA PRO A 214 10.87 -0.40 22.76
C PRO A 214 11.45 0.27 21.50
N TYR A 215 10.69 0.29 20.40
CA TYR A 215 11.05 0.93 19.13
C TYR A 215 10.01 1.97 18.68
N SER A 216 10.46 2.92 17.85
CA SER A 216 9.62 3.98 17.31
C SER A 216 9.10 3.61 15.92
N LEU A 217 7.79 3.42 15.78
CA LEU A 217 7.16 3.21 14.46
C LEU A 217 7.30 4.45 13.57
N VAL A 218 7.36 4.25 12.26
CA VAL A 218 7.59 5.32 11.28
C VAL A 218 6.59 6.48 11.43
N LEU A 219 5.30 6.20 11.52
CA LEU A 219 4.26 7.23 11.68
C LEU A 219 4.36 7.96 13.04
N SER A 220 4.72 7.24 14.11
CA SER A 220 4.97 7.82 15.43
C SER A 220 6.20 8.74 15.45
N SER A 221 7.25 8.36 14.72
CA SER A 221 8.45 9.20 14.55
C SER A 221 8.14 10.47 13.76
N MET A 222 7.36 10.37 12.67
CA MET A 222 6.91 11.55 11.92
C MET A 222 6.12 12.53 12.79
N ALA A 223 5.17 12.04 13.59
CA ALA A 223 4.34 12.88 14.45
C ALA A 223 5.13 13.50 15.62
N SER A 224 6.01 12.73 16.27
CA SER A 224 6.85 13.23 17.37
C SER A 224 7.92 14.23 16.92
N GLN A 225 8.40 14.12 15.67
CA GLN A 225 9.33 15.07 15.06
C GLN A 225 8.62 16.27 14.39
N GLY A 226 7.29 16.34 14.43
CA GLY A 226 6.51 17.45 13.90
C GLY A 226 6.47 17.52 12.36
N LEU A 227 6.76 16.41 11.69
CA LEU A 227 6.62 16.28 10.22
C LEU A 227 5.15 16.17 9.81
N ILE A 228 4.32 15.64 10.70
CA ILE A 228 2.85 15.57 10.59
C ILE A 228 2.20 16.02 11.90
N HIS A 229 0.97 16.54 11.84
CA HIS A 229 0.25 17.03 13.02
C HIS A 229 -0.06 15.90 14.02
N GLY A 230 -0.68 14.83 13.54
CA GLY A 230 -1.04 13.61 14.28
C GLY A 230 -0.74 12.36 13.45
N ARG A 231 -0.88 11.18 14.04
CA ARG A 231 -0.61 9.88 13.43
C ARG A 231 -1.75 9.47 12.50
N VAL A 232 -1.83 10.18 11.38
CA VAL A 232 -2.82 10.00 10.32
C VAL A 232 -2.11 9.69 9.01
N PHE A 233 -2.65 8.79 8.20
CA PHE A 233 -2.27 8.67 6.79
C PHE A 233 -3.47 8.30 5.92
N SER A 234 -3.46 8.74 4.66
CA SER A 234 -4.43 8.31 3.66
C SER A 234 -3.80 7.37 2.64
N LEU A 235 -4.56 6.38 2.18
CA LEU A 235 -4.17 5.41 1.17
C LEU A 235 -5.05 5.55 -0.08
N ASP A 236 -4.39 5.64 -1.23
CA ASP A 236 -5.00 5.70 -2.55
C ASP A 236 -4.17 4.84 -3.51
N LEU A 237 -4.58 3.59 -3.67
CA LEU A 237 -3.86 2.61 -4.48
C LEU A 237 -4.09 2.77 -5.98
N ARG A 238 -5.01 3.65 -6.40
CA ARG A 238 -5.50 3.76 -7.79
C ARG A 238 -6.11 2.47 -8.34
N ARG A 239 -6.49 2.45 -9.62
CA ARG A 239 -7.07 1.26 -10.28
C ARG A 239 -5.97 0.24 -10.60
N ALA A 240 -6.34 -1.00 -10.86
CA ALA A 240 -5.40 -2.11 -11.06
C ALA A 240 -4.44 -1.88 -12.26
N GLY A 241 -4.90 -1.13 -13.27
CA GLY A 241 -4.09 -0.75 -14.44
C GLY A 241 -3.25 0.53 -14.27
N ASP A 242 -3.38 1.26 -13.16
CA ASP A 242 -2.59 2.46 -12.92
C ASP A 242 -1.19 2.07 -12.41
N ALA A 243 -0.14 2.67 -12.99
CA ALA A 243 1.25 2.34 -12.66
C ALA A 243 1.68 2.75 -11.24
N SER A 244 0.89 3.58 -10.54
CA SER A 244 1.24 4.07 -9.21
C SER A 244 0.06 4.68 -8.46
N GLY A 245 -0.03 4.36 -7.16
CA GLY A 245 -0.85 5.05 -6.17
C GLY A 245 -0.02 6.01 -5.30
N ALA A 246 -0.54 6.33 -4.11
CA ALA A 246 0.16 7.14 -3.10
C ALA A 246 -0.29 6.82 -1.66
N VAL A 247 0.60 7.10 -0.71
CA VAL A 247 0.27 7.35 0.70
C VAL A 247 0.40 8.84 0.96
N VAL A 248 -0.58 9.45 1.62
CA VAL A 248 -0.48 10.83 2.13
C VAL A 248 -0.34 10.77 3.64
N TYR A 249 0.88 10.97 4.14
CA TYR A 249 1.12 11.07 5.58
C TYR A 249 0.61 12.41 6.10
N GLY A 250 -0.04 12.42 7.28
CA GLY A 250 -0.54 13.62 7.95
C GLY A 250 -1.71 14.35 7.28
N GLY A 251 -2.26 13.82 6.19
CA GLY A 251 -3.24 14.55 5.39
C GLY A 251 -4.10 13.70 4.46
N VAL A 252 -4.96 14.39 3.72
CA VAL A 252 -5.97 13.85 2.81
C VAL A 252 -5.86 14.60 1.47
N ASP A 253 -5.72 13.88 0.36
CA ASP A 253 -5.80 14.45 -0.99
C ASP A 253 -7.25 14.44 -1.48
N ARG A 254 -7.86 15.62 -1.50
CA ARG A 254 -9.26 15.79 -1.89
C ARG A 254 -9.50 15.58 -3.38
N GLY A 255 -8.46 15.56 -4.21
CA GLY A 255 -8.57 15.29 -5.64
C GLY A 255 -8.77 13.82 -6.00
N ARG A 256 -8.80 12.91 -5.00
CA ARG A 256 -8.72 11.45 -5.21
C ARG A 256 -9.91 10.63 -4.71
N PHE A 257 -10.98 11.29 -4.30
CA PHE A 257 -12.20 10.63 -3.85
C PHE A 257 -13.44 11.49 -4.09
N SER A 258 -14.59 10.84 -4.12
CA SER A 258 -15.88 11.47 -4.37
C SER A 258 -16.80 11.51 -3.13
N GLY A 259 -17.55 12.61 -3.04
CA GLY A 259 -18.48 12.87 -1.94
C GLY A 259 -17.81 13.03 -0.58
N SER A 260 -18.51 12.62 0.49
CA SER A 260 -18.02 12.67 1.86
C SER A 260 -17.26 11.40 2.28
N LEU A 261 -16.41 11.57 3.27
CA LEU A 261 -15.80 10.51 4.07
C LEU A 261 -16.80 10.00 5.14
N GLU A 262 -17.01 8.69 5.23
CA GLU A 262 -17.75 8.07 6.32
C GLU A 262 -16.77 7.61 7.41
N ARG A 263 -16.97 8.09 8.65
CA ARG A 263 -16.13 7.73 9.80
C ARG A 263 -16.55 6.38 10.37
N CYS A 264 -15.67 5.40 10.27
CA CYS A 264 -15.77 4.10 10.92
C CYS A 264 -14.89 4.08 12.18
N ALA A 265 -15.41 3.58 13.30
CA ALA A 265 -14.57 3.30 14.47
C ALA A 265 -13.65 2.12 14.16
N MET A 266 -12.38 2.19 14.59
CA MET A 266 -11.50 1.04 14.55
C MET A 266 -12.00 -0.03 15.52
N VAL A 267 -11.99 -1.29 15.10
CA VAL A 267 -12.24 -2.44 15.97
C VAL A 267 -10.92 -3.16 16.26
N ARG A 268 -10.88 -3.90 17.37
CA ARG A 268 -9.76 -4.81 17.63
C ARG A 268 -9.85 -6.00 16.69
N GLY A 269 -8.72 -6.58 16.30
CA GLY A 269 -8.77 -7.84 15.58
C GLY A 269 -9.15 -9.01 16.49
N THR A 270 -9.19 -10.22 15.92
CA THR A 270 -9.70 -11.43 16.59
C THR A 270 -9.08 -11.76 17.94
N ASP A 271 -7.80 -11.43 18.16
CA ASP A 271 -7.08 -11.74 19.41
C ASP A 271 -7.03 -10.54 20.39
N GLY A 272 -7.82 -9.49 20.12
CA GLY A 272 -7.95 -8.28 20.95
C GLY A 272 -6.88 -7.21 20.75
N GLU A 273 -5.93 -7.45 19.86
CA GLU A 273 -4.89 -6.50 19.47
C GLU A 273 -5.44 -5.32 18.64
N HIS A 274 -4.69 -4.23 18.58
CA HIS A 274 -4.99 -3.14 17.67
C HIS A 274 -4.62 -3.54 16.24
N ARG A 275 -5.57 -3.41 15.33
CA ARG A 275 -5.39 -3.54 13.87
C ARG A 275 -6.06 -2.36 13.18
N LEU A 276 -5.72 -2.13 11.92
CA LEU A 276 -6.45 -1.21 11.05
C LEU A 276 -7.72 -1.88 10.51
N ALA A 277 -8.60 -2.28 11.44
CA ALA A 277 -9.81 -3.04 11.18
C ALA A 277 -11.06 -2.20 11.48
N VAL A 278 -12.16 -2.47 10.75
CA VAL A 278 -13.44 -1.77 10.87
C VAL A 278 -14.62 -2.74 10.78
N LYS A 279 -15.82 -2.26 11.10
CA LYS A 279 -17.06 -3.01 10.92
C LYS A 279 -17.57 -2.93 9.46
N LEU A 280 -17.47 -4.03 8.73
CA LEU A 280 -18.20 -4.24 7.47
C LEU A 280 -19.67 -4.51 7.79
N SER A 281 -20.57 -3.73 7.18
CA SER A 281 -22.02 -3.77 7.49
C SER A 281 -22.79 -4.66 6.52
N ALA A 282 -22.40 -4.67 5.25
CA ALA A 282 -22.98 -5.50 4.21
C ALA A 282 -21.99 -5.67 3.04
N VAL A 283 -22.23 -6.69 2.21
CA VAL A 283 -21.57 -6.88 0.91
C VAL A 283 -22.60 -7.03 -0.19
N GLY A 284 -22.21 -6.91 -1.45
CA GLY A 284 -23.13 -7.10 -2.55
C GLY A 284 -22.49 -7.21 -3.93
N VAL A 285 -23.34 -7.33 -4.94
CA VAL A 285 -23.01 -7.23 -6.35
C VAL A 285 -24.04 -6.32 -7.02
N THR A 286 -23.58 -5.20 -7.58
CA THR A 286 -24.39 -4.26 -8.34
C THR A 286 -24.18 -4.51 -9.84
N PRO A 287 -25.20 -4.99 -10.57
CA PRO A 287 -25.06 -5.32 -11.99
C PRO A 287 -24.85 -4.06 -12.85
N GLY A 288 -24.15 -4.25 -13.96
CA GLY A 288 -23.85 -3.18 -14.91
C GLY A 288 -24.96 -2.92 -15.92
N GLY A 289 -25.24 -1.64 -16.18
CA GLY A 289 -26.09 -1.16 -17.28
C GLY A 289 -27.61 -1.23 -17.07
N ASP A 290 -28.35 -0.74 -18.07
CA ASP A 290 -29.78 -0.40 -18.00
C ASP A 290 -30.73 -1.61 -17.93
N GLY A 291 -30.22 -2.84 -17.79
CA GLY A 291 -30.96 -4.10 -17.95
C GLY A 291 -32.02 -4.41 -16.88
N GLY A 292 -32.32 -3.48 -15.97
CA GLY A 292 -33.34 -3.64 -14.93
C GLY A 292 -33.01 -4.66 -13.83
N HIS A 293 -31.83 -5.28 -13.87
CA HIS A 293 -31.35 -6.16 -12.81
C HIS A 293 -31.08 -5.34 -11.53
N GLN A 294 -31.60 -5.79 -10.40
CA GLN A 294 -31.39 -5.15 -9.11
C GLN A 294 -30.06 -5.59 -8.49
N ALA A 295 -29.41 -4.70 -7.75
CA ALA A 295 -28.25 -5.05 -6.93
C ALA A 295 -28.63 -6.15 -5.91
N ARG A 296 -27.77 -7.15 -5.74
CA ARG A 296 -27.92 -8.17 -4.69
C ARG A 296 -27.05 -7.74 -3.51
N ARG A 297 -27.61 -7.61 -2.32
CA ARG A 297 -26.88 -7.13 -1.13
C ARG A 297 -27.26 -7.94 0.11
N TRP A 298 -26.26 -8.29 0.90
CA TRP A 298 -26.40 -9.12 2.09
C TRP A 298 -25.78 -8.44 3.31
N THR A 299 -26.57 -8.32 4.37
CA THR A 299 -26.11 -7.84 5.69
C THR A 299 -25.12 -8.84 6.25
N VAL A 300 -23.93 -8.37 6.63
CA VAL A 300 -22.89 -9.18 7.25
C VAL A 300 -23.24 -9.38 8.75
N ALA A 301 -23.09 -10.61 9.24
CA ALA A 301 -23.36 -10.95 10.65
C ALA A 301 -22.29 -10.34 11.57
N ASP A 302 -22.59 -10.11 12.85
CA ASP A 302 -21.67 -9.37 13.75
C ASP A 302 -20.34 -10.11 13.98
N GLU A 303 -20.38 -11.44 14.01
CA GLU A 303 -19.21 -12.33 14.05
C GLU A 303 -18.33 -12.24 12.78
N ASP A 304 -18.95 -11.96 11.64
CA ASP A 304 -18.30 -11.83 10.33
C ASP A 304 -18.07 -10.35 9.94
N ALA A 305 -18.38 -9.39 10.82
CA ALA A 305 -18.32 -7.97 10.50
C ALA A 305 -16.93 -7.35 10.69
N ASN A 306 -16.01 -8.04 11.38
CA ASN A 306 -14.67 -7.56 11.65
C ASN A 306 -13.75 -7.81 10.43
N VAL A 307 -13.35 -6.74 9.73
CA VAL A 307 -12.43 -6.82 8.59
C VAL A 307 -11.23 -5.89 8.77
N MET A 308 -10.03 -6.43 8.58
CA MET A 308 -8.78 -5.65 8.49
C MET A 308 -8.64 -5.05 7.08
N LEU A 309 -8.17 -3.82 6.98
CA LEU A 309 -7.87 -3.14 5.73
C LEU A 309 -6.34 -3.21 5.49
N ASP A 310 -5.92 -4.04 4.53
CA ASP A 310 -4.51 -4.49 4.42
C ASP A 310 -3.91 -4.35 3.02
N SER A 311 -3.02 -3.36 2.82
CA SER A 311 -2.23 -3.19 1.59
C SER A 311 -1.07 -4.17 1.44
N GLY A 312 -0.78 -4.98 2.46
CA GLY A 312 0.15 -6.10 2.39
C GLY A 312 -0.46 -7.37 1.78
N THR A 313 -1.78 -7.39 1.59
CA THR A 313 -2.53 -8.57 1.11
C THR A 313 -3.14 -8.31 -0.28
N THR A 314 -2.73 -9.10 -1.28
CA THR A 314 -3.18 -8.92 -2.69
C THR A 314 -4.67 -9.22 -2.91
N LEU A 315 -5.16 -10.30 -2.29
CA LEU A 315 -6.52 -10.82 -2.40
C LEU A 315 -7.25 -10.69 -1.08
N SER A 316 -8.49 -10.21 -1.11
CA SER A 316 -9.33 -10.19 0.08
C SER A 316 -9.55 -11.62 0.61
N ARG A 317 -9.52 -11.78 1.93
CA ARG A 317 -9.70 -13.04 2.64
C ARG A 317 -10.95 -12.91 3.51
N LEU A 318 -12.03 -13.59 3.15
CA LEU A 318 -13.32 -13.47 3.84
C LEU A 318 -13.79 -14.81 4.40
N HIS A 319 -14.60 -14.81 5.45
CA HIS A 319 -15.25 -16.03 5.91
C HIS A 319 -16.21 -16.56 4.84
N SER A 320 -16.45 -17.86 4.84
CA SER A 320 -17.29 -18.55 3.85
C SER A 320 -18.68 -17.93 3.70
N ASN A 321 -19.30 -17.55 4.83
CA ASN A 321 -20.61 -16.89 4.88
C ASN A 321 -20.67 -15.60 4.06
N VAL A 322 -19.58 -14.84 3.99
CA VAL A 322 -19.49 -13.55 3.28
C VAL A 322 -19.01 -13.75 1.85
N ALA A 323 -18.04 -14.64 1.64
CA ALA A 323 -17.43 -14.90 0.34
C ALA A 323 -18.35 -15.66 -0.63
N THR A 324 -18.99 -16.75 -0.17
CA THR A 324 -19.77 -17.64 -1.04
C THR A 324 -20.91 -16.91 -1.77
N PRO A 325 -21.73 -16.05 -1.14
CA PRO A 325 -22.78 -15.31 -1.85
C PRO A 325 -22.25 -14.36 -2.93
N LEU A 326 -21.05 -13.79 -2.73
CA LEU A 326 -20.36 -12.99 -3.75
C LEU A 326 -19.89 -13.87 -4.91
N LEU A 327 -19.19 -14.97 -4.61
CA LEU A 327 -18.67 -15.90 -5.60
C LEU A 327 -19.78 -16.51 -6.48
N GLU A 328 -20.89 -16.93 -5.87
CA GLU A 328 -22.09 -17.39 -6.58
C GLU A 328 -22.70 -16.30 -7.46
N ALA A 329 -22.77 -15.06 -6.98
CA ALA A 329 -23.32 -13.93 -7.73
C ALA A 329 -22.41 -13.47 -8.88
N LEU A 330 -21.10 -13.71 -8.78
CA LEU A 330 -20.12 -13.53 -9.85
C LEU A 330 -20.10 -14.69 -10.86
N GLY A 331 -20.81 -15.78 -10.59
CA GLY A 331 -20.74 -17.00 -11.40
C GLY A 331 -19.37 -17.67 -11.34
N ALA A 332 -18.64 -17.50 -10.23
CA ALA A 332 -17.35 -18.14 -10.04
C ALA A 332 -17.50 -19.66 -9.93
N THR A 333 -16.53 -20.38 -10.48
CA THR A 333 -16.45 -21.84 -10.36
C THR A 333 -15.66 -22.24 -9.11
N GLU A 334 -15.91 -23.45 -8.62
CA GLU A 334 -15.19 -24.08 -7.50
C GLU A 334 -13.67 -23.91 -7.64
N PRO A 335 -12.93 -23.77 -6.51
CA PRO A 335 -11.53 -23.44 -6.57
C PRO A 335 -10.77 -24.56 -7.27
N GLY A 336 -9.84 -24.17 -8.16
CA GLY A 336 -8.99 -25.13 -8.84
C GLY A 336 -8.04 -25.84 -7.86
N GLN A 337 -7.16 -26.70 -8.39
CA GLN A 337 -6.13 -27.35 -7.56
C GLN A 337 -5.16 -26.32 -6.94
N GLU A 338 -5.11 -25.11 -7.47
CA GLU A 338 -4.42 -23.94 -6.94
C GLU A 338 -5.11 -23.25 -5.74
N GLY A 339 -6.36 -23.61 -5.38
CA GLY A 339 -7.09 -23.01 -4.25
C GLY A 339 -7.87 -21.73 -4.56
N TYR A 340 -7.87 -21.26 -5.80
CA TYR A 340 -8.51 -20.01 -6.22
C TYR A 340 -9.77 -20.21 -7.06
N TYR A 341 -10.80 -19.42 -6.76
CA TYR A 341 -12.06 -19.38 -7.49
C TYR A 341 -11.88 -18.72 -8.86
N ARG A 342 -12.31 -19.40 -9.93
CA ARG A 342 -12.11 -18.95 -11.32
C ARG A 342 -13.34 -18.27 -11.89
N VAL A 343 -13.12 -17.24 -12.70
CA VAL A 343 -14.10 -16.41 -13.41
C VAL A 343 -13.61 -16.10 -14.83
N SER A 344 -14.51 -15.86 -15.79
CA SER A 344 -14.12 -15.51 -17.16
C SER A 344 -13.52 -14.10 -17.24
N CYS A 345 -12.30 -13.99 -17.77
CA CYS A 345 -11.64 -12.72 -18.05
C CYS A 345 -12.45 -11.86 -19.03
N ALA A 346 -12.97 -12.45 -20.12
CA ALA A 346 -13.75 -11.75 -21.13
C ALA A 346 -15.12 -11.30 -20.64
N ALA A 347 -15.73 -12.02 -19.70
CA ALA A 347 -16.93 -11.57 -19.00
C ALA A 347 -16.59 -10.37 -18.09
N ALA A 348 -15.53 -10.47 -17.27
CA ALA A 348 -15.10 -9.40 -16.38
C ALA A 348 -14.74 -8.11 -17.13
N ALA A 349 -13.92 -8.21 -18.18
CA ALA A 349 -13.44 -7.06 -18.95
C ALA A 349 -14.52 -6.31 -19.76
N LYS A 350 -15.68 -6.94 -20.00
CA LYS A 350 -16.83 -6.32 -20.69
C LYS A 350 -17.94 -5.87 -19.74
N SER A 351 -17.78 -6.14 -18.44
CA SER A 351 -18.81 -5.88 -17.44
C SER A 351 -18.63 -4.52 -16.80
N SER A 352 -19.73 -3.79 -16.66
CA SER A 352 -19.83 -2.61 -15.79
C SER A 352 -20.39 -2.96 -14.40
N MET A 353 -20.38 -4.24 -14.02
CA MET A 353 -20.75 -4.73 -12.68
C MET A 353 -19.71 -4.31 -11.62
N SER A 354 -20.16 -4.06 -10.39
CA SER A 354 -19.31 -3.91 -9.22
C SER A 354 -19.59 -4.96 -8.15
N VAL A 355 -18.56 -5.27 -7.36
CA VAL A 355 -18.68 -5.90 -6.04
C VAL A 355 -18.73 -4.78 -5.00
N ASP A 356 -19.76 -4.79 -4.16
CA ASP A 356 -20.05 -3.71 -3.22
C ASP A 356 -19.60 -4.10 -1.81
N PHE A 357 -18.85 -3.22 -1.13
CA PHE A 357 -18.47 -3.34 0.28
C PHE A 357 -19.04 -2.15 1.05
N ILE A 358 -19.85 -2.39 2.08
CA ILE A 358 -20.67 -1.34 2.72
C ILE A 358 -20.20 -1.12 4.15
N PHE A 359 -19.71 0.09 4.42
CA PHE A 359 -19.21 0.54 5.73
C PHE A 359 -20.14 1.63 6.26
N GLY A 360 -20.96 1.31 7.26
CA GLY A 360 -21.97 2.24 7.77
C GLY A 360 -22.92 2.67 6.64
N ARG A 361 -22.86 3.95 6.25
CA ARG A 361 -23.66 4.52 5.15
C ARG A 361 -22.92 4.63 3.82
N LYS A 362 -21.61 4.37 3.76
CA LYS A 362 -20.82 4.42 2.52
C LYS A 362 -20.79 3.05 1.86
N THR A 363 -21.17 2.99 0.59
CA THR A 363 -20.85 1.84 -0.28
C THR A 363 -19.56 2.15 -1.02
N ILE A 364 -18.62 1.21 -1.01
CA ILE A 364 -17.48 1.15 -1.92
C ILE A 364 -17.84 0.17 -3.02
N HIS A 365 -18.04 0.69 -4.22
CA HIS A 365 -18.27 -0.08 -5.42
C HIS A 365 -16.92 -0.40 -6.05
N VAL A 366 -16.53 -1.68 -6.03
CA VAL A 366 -15.32 -2.20 -6.66
C VAL A 366 -15.66 -2.68 -8.07
N PRO A 367 -15.20 -2.01 -9.14
CA PRO A 367 -15.47 -2.48 -10.50
C PRO A 367 -14.88 -3.88 -10.71
N LEU A 368 -15.61 -4.73 -11.43
CA LEU A 368 -15.21 -6.13 -11.60
C LEU A 368 -13.81 -6.29 -12.23
N THR A 369 -13.36 -5.32 -13.02
CA THR A 369 -12.00 -5.26 -13.59
C THR A 369 -10.90 -5.07 -12.55
N ASP A 370 -11.17 -4.45 -11.40
CA ASP A 370 -10.20 -4.28 -10.30
C ASP A 370 -10.27 -5.43 -9.29
N PHE A 371 -11.43 -6.09 -9.22
CA PHE A 371 -11.72 -7.27 -8.39
C PHE A 371 -11.36 -8.59 -9.07
N VAL A 372 -10.88 -8.62 -10.31
CA VAL A 372 -10.56 -9.86 -11.03
C VAL A 372 -9.10 -9.84 -11.50
N LEU A 373 -8.34 -10.88 -11.14
CA LEU A 373 -6.92 -10.97 -11.44
C LEU A 373 -6.68 -11.77 -12.73
N ASN A 374 -6.04 -11.13 -13.71
CA ASN A 374 -5.61 -11.76 -14.95
C ASN A 374 -4.15 -12.20 -14.87
N MET A 375 -3.93 -13.52 -14.86
CA MET A 375 -2.60 -14.12 -14.76
C MET A 375 -1.69 -13.87 -15.97
N THR A 376 -2.26 -13.66 -17.16
CA THR A 376 -1.46 -13.45 -18.37
C THR A 376 -0.83 -12.06 -18.43
N ALA A 377 -1.43 -11.06 -17.75
CA ALA A 377 -0.92 -9.70 -17.70
C ALA A 377 0.31 -9.56 -16.77
N GLY A 378 0.33 -10.29 -15.65
CA GLY A 378 1.39 -10.15 -14.63
C GLY A 378 2.78 -10.63 -15.07
N ILE A 379 2.88 -11.54 -16.04
CA ILE A 379 4.15 -12.14 -16.46
C ILE A 379 4.89 -11.23 -17.46
N SER A 380 4.18 -10.45 -18.27
CA SER A 380 4.80 -9.56 -19.27
C SER A 380 5.40 -8.27 -18.68
N GLY A 381 5.02 -7.89 -17.45
CA GLY A 381 5.49 -6.67 -16.78
C GLY A 381 6.81 -6.81 -16.00
N ILE A 382 7.27 -8.03 -15.74
CA ILE A 382 8.48 -8.30 -14.92
C ILE A 382 9.78 -8.08 -15.74
N GLY A 383 9.65 -7.81 -17.05
CA GLY A 383 10.74 -7.44 -17.96
C GLY A 383 11.24 -6.00 -17.81
N GLY A 384 11.99 -5.71 -16.75
CA GLY A 384 13.01 -4.66 -16.68
C GLY A 384 12.66 -3.25 -17.22
N GLY A 385 12.18 -2.38 -16.33
CA GLY A 385 12.17 -0.91 -16.54
C GLY A 385 13.57 -0.27 -16.52
N GLY A 386 14.47 -0.73 -17.40
CA GLY A 386 15.83 -0.20 -17.57
C GLY A 386 15.99 0.47 -18.93
N GLY A 387 16.41 1.74 -18.95
CA GLY A 387 16.34 2.57 -20.16
C GLY A 387 17.45 2.34 -21.19
N GLY A 388 17.09 2.47 -22.47
CA GLY A 388 17.91 3.10 -23.52
C GLY A 388 19.16 2.35 -24.02
N GLY A 389 19.02 1.68 -25.17
CA GLY A 389 20.17 1.23 -25.98
C GLY A 389 19.71 0.43 -27.19
N GLY A 390 19.98 0.91 -28.41
CA GLY A 390 19.60 0.21 -29.64
C GLY A 390 20.72 -0.67 -30.20
N GLY A 391 20.35 -1.75 -30.88
CA GLY A 391 21.20 -2.41 -31.88
C GLY A 391 21.37 -3.92 -31.72
N GLY A 392 21.29 -4.62 -32.86
CA GLY A 392 21.89 -5.95 -33.05
C GLY A 392 21.00 -7.13 -32.66
N GLY A 393 20.55 -7.90 -33.65
CA GLY A 393 19.93 -9.21 -33.40
C GLY A 393 20.97 -10.28 -33.05
N GLY A 394 20.60 -11.20 -32.16
CA GLY A 394 21.35 -12.39 -31.82
C GLY A 394 20.40 -13.45 -31.29
N GLY A 395 20.17 -14.52 -32.05
CA GLY A 395 19.22 -15.56 -31.67
C GLY A 395 19.81 -16.51 -30.63
N TYR A 396 19.07 -16.76 -29.56
CA TYR A 396 19.32 -17.87 -28.64
C TYR A 396 18.14 -18.84 -28.69
N GLY A 397 18.32 -19.94 -29.42
CA GLY A 397 17.44 -21.10 -29.31
C GLY A 397 17.90 -21.95 -28.13
N GLY A 398 17.07 -22.04 -27.09
CA GLY A 398 17.21 -22.97 -25.98
C GLY A 398 15.84 -23.57 -25.68
N GLY A 399 15.66 -24.86 -25.93
CA GLY A 399 14.38 -25.55 -25.72
C GLY A 399 14.38 -26.44 -24.48
N GLY A 400 13.20 -26.64 -23.89
CA GLY A 400 12.95 -27.68 -22.89
C GLY A 400 12.20 -27.19 -21.65
N GLY A 401 10.92 -27.52 -21.54
CA GLY A 401 10.08 -27.20 -20.37
C GLY A 401 8.61 -27.02 -20.76
N GLY A 402 7.87 -28.11 -20.91
CA GLY A 402 6.47 -28.06 -21.34
C GLY A 402 5.52 -27.57 -20.25
N GLY A 403 5.24 -26.27 -20.22
CA GLY A 403 4.09 -25.70 -19.51
C GLY A 403 2.81 -25.93 -20.31
N GLY A 404 1.79 -26.53 -19.71
CA GLY A 404 0.50 -26.77 -20.37
C GLY A 404 -0.20 -25.48 -20.77
N GLY A 405 -0.73 -25.42 -21.99
CA GLY A 405 -1.50 -24.27 -22.47
C GLY A 405 -2.82 -24.14 -21.72
N GLY A 406 -2.85 -23.29 -20.69
CA GLY A 406 -4.08 -22.88 -20.01
C GLY A 406 -4.96 -22.04 -20.93
N ASN A 407 -6.29 -22.21 -20.80
CA ASN A 407 -7.28 -21.46 -21.57
C ASN A 407 -7.13 -19.95 -21.32
N SER A 408 -7.04 -19.15 -22.38
CA SER A 408 -6.69 -17.71 -22.30
C SER A 408 -7.80 -16.79 -21.77
N ASP A 409 -8.83 -17.37 -21.15
CA ASP A 409 -10.00 -16.66 -20.62
C ASP A 409 -10.24 -16.95 -19.11
N GLU A 410 -9.36 -17.70 -18.45
CA GLU A 410 -9.47 -18.00 -17.01
C GLU A 410 -8.77 -16.92 -16.17
N CYS A 411 -9.54 -16.20 -15.37
CA CYS A 411 -9.08 -15.23 -14.38
C CYS A 411 -9.49 -15.69 -12.97
N TYR A 412 -8.89 -15.10 -11.93
CA TYR A 412 -9.26 -15.40 -10.54
C TYR A 412 -10.09 -14.29 -9.91
N ALA A 413 -11.07 -14.68 -9.09
CA ALA A 413 -11.81 -13.74 -8.25
C ALA A 413 -10.89 -13.10 -7.21
N GLY A 414 -11.10 -11.82 -6.92
CA GLY A 414 -10.34 -11.01 -5.97
C GLY A 414 -10.53 -11.37 -4.50
N VAL A 415 -11.12 -12.54 -4.22
CA VAL A 415 -11.42 -13.04 -2.89
C VAL A 415 -11.11 -14.53 -2.79
N VAL A 416 -10.49 -14.90 -1.68
CA VAL A 416 -10.44 -16.28 -1.19
C VAL A 416 -11.18 -16.39 0.14
N VAL A 417 -11.57 -17.60 0.49
CA VAL A 417 -12.14 -17.86 1.82
C VAL A 417 -11.00 -18.01 2.84
N THR A 418 -11.22 -17.64 4.10
CA THR A 418 -10.33 -17.89 5.25
C THR A 418 -11.14 -18.33 6.48
N GLU A 419 -10.48 -19.00 7.43
CA GLU A 419 -11.02 -19.26 8.79
C GLU A 419 -10.32 -18.39 9.85
N ALA A 420 -9.41 -17.50 9.43
CA ALA A 420 -8.71 -16.53 10.27
C ALA A 420 -9.36 -15.14 10.19
N GLN A 421 -8.79 -14.14 10.87
CA GLN A 421 -9.16 -12.73 10.73
C GLN A 421 -9.40 -12.35 9.26
N GLN A 422 -10.61 -11.84 8.96
CA GLN A 422 -10.94 -11.41 7.60
C GLN A 422 -10.16 -10.14 7.22
N ILE A 423 -9.80 -10.06 5.95
CA ILE A 423 -8.95 -9.03 5.36
C ILE A 423 -9.58 -8.55 4.05
N LEU A 424 -9.67 -7.23 3.88
CA LEU A 424 -9.90 -6.58 2.60
C LEU A 424 -8.54 -6.11 2.06
N GLY A 425 -8.09 -6.79 1.01
CA GLY A 425 -6.80 -6.57 0.37
C GLY A 425 -6.85 -5.58 -0.77
N ASP A 426 -5.77 -5.47 -1.54
CA ASP A 426 -5.65 -4.60 -2.72
C ASP A 426 -6.82 -4.75 -3.71
N SER A 427 -7.40 -5.95 -3.84
CA SER A 427 -8.59 -6.21 -4.66
C SER A 427 -9.82 -5.36 -4.30
N VAL A 428 -9.87 -4.81 -3.09
CA VAL A 428 -10.93 -3.89 -2.62
C VAL A 428 -10.36 -2.50 -2.32
N LEU A 429 -9.15 -2.42 -1.75
CA LEU A 429 -8.52 -1.15 -1.38
C LEU A 429 -8.29 -0.22 -2.59
N ARG A 430 -8.10 -0.76 -3.79
CA ARG A 430 -8.02 0.02 -5.05
C ARG A 430 -9.27 0.84 -5.41
N ALA A 431 -10.45 0.45 -4.92
CA ALA A 431 -11.69 1.15 -5.21
C ALA A 431 -12.09 2.16 -4.12
N GLY A 432 -11.45 2.12 -2.95
CA GLY A 432 -11.72 3.03 -1.85
C GLY A 432 -10.58 4.01 -1.60
N TYR A 433 -10.93 5.15 -1.03
CA TYR A 433 -10.00 6.10 -0.44
C TYR A 433 -10.12 5.97 1.08
N PHE A 434 -9.04 5.58 1.74
CA PHE A 434 -9.04 5.23 3.17
C PHE A 434 -8.14 6.18 3.94
N VAL A 435 -8.65 6.78 5.01
CA VAL A 435 -7.87 7.64 5.93
C VAL A 435 -7.79 6.96 7.28
N PHE A 436 -6.60 6.49 7.64
CA PHE A 436 -6.33 5.82 8.91
C PHE A 436 -5.86 6.85 9.93
N ASP A 437 -6.67 7.08 10.96
CA ASP A 437 -6.39 8.00 12.06
C ASP A 437 -6.16 7.20 13.34
N TRP A 438 -4.89 6.96 13.68
CA TRP A 438 -4.49 6.21 14.86
C TRP A 438 -4.80 6.97 16.16
N ASP A 439 -4.73 8.31 16.14
CA ASP A 439 -4.90 9.13 17.34
C ASP A 439 -6.36 9.18 17.79
N ASN A 440 -7.30 9.08 16.84
CA ASN A 440 -8.74 9.10 17.10
C ASN A 440 -9.41 7.73 16.90
N GLU A 441 -8.64 6.63 16.89
CA GLU A 441 -9.07 5.23 16.68
C GLU A 441 -10.17 5.07 15.61
N SER A 442 -9.92 5.61 14.40
CA SER A 442 -10.92 5.62 13.33
C SER A 442 -10.33 5.49 11.92
N VAL A 443 -11.05 4.79 11.04
CA VAL A 443 -10.79 4.83 9.61
C VAL A 443 -11.92 5.59 8.92
N HIS A 444 -11.59 6.52 8.04
CA HIS A 444 -12.58 7.21 7.22
C HIS A 444 -12.54 6.65 5.80
N VAL A 445 -13.72 6.40 5.23
CA VAL A 445 -13.88 5.64 3.99
C VAL A 445 -14.67 6.46 2.97
N ALA A 446 -14.12 6.61 1.76
CA ALA A 446 -14.80 7.19 0.60
C ALA A 446 -14.55 6.37 -0.67
N GLN A 447 -15.35 6.59 -1.73
CA GLN A 447 -15.13 5.97 -3.04
C GLN A 447 -13.91 6.65 -3.69
N ALA A 448 -12.94 5.86 -4.15
CA ALA A 448 -11.80 6.39 -4.90
C ALA A 448 -12.27 6.96 -6.25
N ALA A 449 -11.70 8.10 -6.64
CA ALA A 449 -12.00 8.82 -7.87
C ALA A 449 -10.75 9.56 -8.35
N ASN A 450 -10.73 10.09 -9.58
CA ASN A 450 -9.58 10.87 -10.04
C ASN A 450 -10.00 12.02 -10.97
N CYS A 451 -10.31 13.17 -10.36
CA CYS A 451 -10.89 14.34 -11.03
C CYS A 451 -9.87 15.44 -11.39
N GLY A 452 -8.57 15.17 -11.30
CA GLY A 452 -7.55 16.20 -11.55
C GLY A 452 -6.13 15.68 -11.74
N ALA A 453 -5.33 16.43 -12.50
CA ALA A 453 -3.92 16.13 -12.75
C ALA A 453 -2.96 16.51 -11.61
N SER A 454 -3.41 17.31 -10.63
CA SER A 454 -2.62 17.77 -9.49
C SER A 454 -3.27 17.39 -8.17
N SER A 455 -2.49 16.93 -7.20
CA SER A 455 -2.96 16.63 -5.85
C SER A 455 -3.44 17.88 -5.09
N ASP A 456 -4.48 17.71 -4.27
CA ASP A 456 -5.04 18.71 -3.34
C ASP A 456 -4.92 18.19 -1.90
N VAL A 457 -3.67 17.98 -1.47
CA VAL A 457 -3.35 17.54 -0.10
C VAL A 457 -3.69 18.63 0.91
N VAL A 458 -4.60 18.30 1.83
CA VAL A 458 -4.94 19.09 3.03
C VAL A 458 -4.43 18.35 4.25
N ALA A 459 -3.71 19.04 5.13
CA ALA A 459 -3.23 18.45 6.38
C ALA A 459 -4.40 18.22 7.38
N VAL A 460 -4.38 17.08 8.04
CA VAL A 460 -5.35 16.72 9.08
C VAL A 460 -4.83 17.23 10.43
N PRO A 461 -5.64 17.97 11.22
CA PRO A 461 -5.23 18.47 12.54
C PRO A 461 -5.21 17.34 13.58
N ARG A 462 -4.70 17.60 14.79
CA ARG A 462 -4.57 16.57 15.86
C ARG A 462 -5.91 16.05 16.37
N GLU A 463 -6.91 16.91 16.28
CA GLU A 463 -8.31 16.66 16.62
C GLU A 463 -8.99 15.67 15.65
N GLY A 464 -8.27 15.23 14.61
CA GLY A 464 -8.70 14.22 13.65
C GLY A 464 -9.25 14.81 12.34
N VAL A 465 -9.68 13.92 11.44
CA VAL A 465 -10.21 14.30 10.12
C VAL A 465 -11.49 15.15 10.27
N PRO A 466 -11.54 16.37 9.71
CA PRO A 466 -12.73 17.23 9.79
C PRO A 466 -13.96 16.58 9.13
N SER A 467 -15.12 16.69 9.78
CA SER A 467 -16.36 16.05 9.32
C SER A 467 -16.99 16.69 8.07
N ASP A 468 -16.59 17.92 7.73
CA ASP A 468 -16.95 18.64 6.52
C ASP A 468 -15.94 18.46 5.37
N LEU A 469 -14.90 17.65 5.56
CA LEU A 469 -13.87 17.39 4.56
C LEU A 469 -14.41 16.51 3.42
N GLY A 470 -15.00 17.16 2.41
CA GLY A 470 -15.44 16.54 1.17
C GLY A 470 -14.34 16.47 0.10
N GLY A 471 -14.41 15.40 -0.71
CA GLY A 471 -13.63 15.25 -1.93
C GLY A 471 -14.06 16.27 -2.98
N ARG A 472 -13.18 16.55 -3.94
CA ARG A 472 -13.45 17.43 -5.08
C ARG A 472 -14.06 16.69 -6.27
N CYS A 473 -14.03 15.36 -6.26
CA CYS A 473 -14.48 14.55 -7.38
C CYS A 473 -15.98 14.27 -7.32
N THR A 474 -16.57 14.15 -8.51
CA THR A 474 -17.95 13.71 -8.72
C THR A 474 -18.05 12.18 -8.68
N GLU A 475 -19.28 11.65 -8.71
CA GLU A 475 -19.49 10.20 -8.83
C GLU A 475 -19.06 9.69 -10.23
N ASP A 476 -19.19 10.49 -11.28
CA ASP A 476 -18.72 10.16 -12.64
C ASP A 476 -17.19 9.96 -12.67
N ASP A 477 -16.42 10.80 -11.96
CA ASP A 477 -14.96 10.70 -11.82
C ASP A 477 -14.51 9.43 -11.07
N ALA A 478 -15.42 8.74 -10.36
CA ALA A 478 -15.13 7.45 -9.75
C ALA A 478 -15.12 6.32 -10.79
N ALA A 479 -15.70 6.53 -11.98
CA ALA A 479 -15.84 5.53 -13.06
C ALA A 479 -16.41 4.18 -12.54
N VAL A 480 -17.52 4.25 -11.80
CA VAL A 480 -18.27 3.08 -11.33
C VAL A 480 -19.76 3.23 -11.58
N THR A 481 -20.45 2.12 -11.82
CA THR A 481 -21.87 2.07 -12.13
C THR A 481 -22.70 2.01 -10.85
N THR A 482 -23.49 3.05 -10.56
CA THR A 482 -24.42 3.04 -9.43
C THR A 482 -25.77 2.43 -9.85
N GLY A 483 -26.08 1.23 -9.34
CA GLY A 483 -27.37 0.59 -9.57
C GLY A 483 -28.49 1.13 -8.68
N PRO A 484 -29.77 0.89 -9.03
CA PRO A 484 -30.90 1.28 -8.19
C PRO A 484 -30.81 0.59 -6.81
N SER A 485 -31.08 1.35 -5.75
CA SER A 485 -30.96 0.88 -4.37
C SER A 485 -31.86 -0.33 -4.11
N SER A 486 -31.25 -1.46 -3.72
CA SER A 486 -31.96 -2.68 -3.34
C SER A 486 -32.02 -2.84 -1.82
N THR A 487 -33.04 -3.55 -1.35
CA THR A 487 -33.18 -3.95 0.06
C THR A 487 -32.09 -4.94 0.44
N LEU A 488 -31.41 -4.66 1.56
CA LEU A 488 -30.50 -5.61 2.20
C LEU A 488 -31.24 -6.92 2.54
N GLN A 489 -30.66 -8.04 2.16
CA GLN A 489 -31.10 -9.39 2.51
C GLN A 489 -30.25 -9.92 3.68
N PRO A 490 -30.74 -10.85 4.52
CA PRO A 490 -29.84 -11.63 5.38
C PRO A 490 -28.92 -12.51 4.53
N MET A 491 -27.74 -12.88 5.05
CA MET A 491 -26.88 -13.87 4.39
C MET A 491 -27.65 -15.18 4.10
N PRO A 492 -27.42 -15.83 2.93
CA PRO A 492 -27.94 -17.16 2.67
C PRO A 492 -27.46 -18.15 3.74
N THR A 493 -28.37 -18.90 4.34
CA THR A 493 -28.02 -19.90 5.35
C THR A 493 -27.36 -21.11 4.68
N GLN A 494 -26.07 -21.35 4.92
CA GLN A 494 -25.41 -22.55 4.38
C GLN A 494 -26.01 -23.82 5.01
N SER A 495 -26.52 -24.72 4.16
CA SER A 495 -27.32 -25.87 4.59
C SER A 495 -26.50 -27.07 5.08
N GLY A 496 -25.17 -27.02 5.05
CA GLY A 496 -24.31 -28.14 5.45
C GLY A 496 -22.83 -27.79 5.43
N ALA A 497 -22.03 -28.59 6.12
CA ALA A 497 -20.57 -28.49 6.06
C ALA A 497 -20.06 -28.97 4.70
N HIS A 498 -19.04 -28.33 4.14
CA HIS A 498 -18.34 -28.84 2.96
C HIS A 498 -16.83 -28.84 3.16
N THR A 499 -16.20 -30.00 2.95
CA THR A 499 -14.74 -30.13 3.00
C THR A 499 -14.19 -30.31 1.59
N THR A 500 -13.42 -29.32 1.12
CA THR A 500 -12.67 -29.38 -0.13
C THR A 500 -11.24 -29.80 0.17
N VAL A 501 -10.78 -30.90 -0.41
CA VAL A 501 -9.38 -31.35 -0.34
C VAL A 501 -8.79 -31.27 -1.74
N TYR A 502 -7.66 -30.57 -1.88
CA TYR A 502 -6.95 -30.42 -3.15
C TYR A 502 -5.43 -30.48 -2.95
N THR A 503 -4.71 -30.84 -4.01
CA THR A 503 -3.25 -30.84 -4.00
C THR A 503 -2.77 -29.74 -4.94
N VAL A 504 -1.99 -28.79 -4.41
CA VAL A 504 -1.46 -27.66 -5.17
C VAL A 504 -0.56 -28.15 -6.31
N SER A 505 -1.08 -28.19 -7.54
CA SER A 505 -0.36 -28.71 -8.70
C SER A 505 0.42 -27.64 -9.47
N SER A 506 0.06 -26.36 -9.29
CA SER A 506 0.74 -25.20 -9.87
C SER A 506 0.44 -23.95 -9.05
N CYS A 507 1.41 -23.08 -8.91
CA CYS A 507 1.28 -21.83 -8.15
C CYS A 507 1.04 -20.62 -9.06
N PRO A 508 0.01 -19.79 -8.78
CA PRO A 508 -0.18 -18.56 -9.51
C PRO A 508 0.87 -17.51 -9.11
N ALA A 509 1.35 -16.72 -10.06
CA ALA A 509 2.42 -15.74 -9.86
C ALA A 509 2.17 -14.66 -8.77
N PHE A 510 0.91 -14.45 -8.36
CA PHE A 510 0.58 -13.56 -7.24
C PHE A 510 0.73 -14.22 -5.87
N ASP A 511 0.56 -15.54 -5.77
CA ASP A 511 0.76 -16.24 -4.50
C ASP A 511 2.23 -16.58 -4.33
N ARG A 512 2.88 -15.76 -3.52
CA ARG A 512 4.30 -15.87 -3.18
C ARG A 512 4.57 -16.84 -2.03
N GLY A 513 3.54 -17.33 -1.36
CA GLY A 513 3.69 -18.42 -0.39
C GLY A 513 3.58 -19.80 -1.05
N CYS A 514 2.69 -19.93 -2.04
CA CYS A 514 2.33 -21.19 -2.68
C CYS A 514 3.51 -22.18 -2.91
N GLU A 515 3.39 -23.36 -2.31
CA GLU A 515 4.28 -24.51 -2.51
C GLU A 515 3.51 -25.62 -3.26
N THR A 516 4.03 -26.08 -4.41
CA THR A 516 3.43 -27.19 -5.15
C THR A 516 3.64 -28.53 -4.46
N GLY A 517 2.66 -29.42 -4.51
CA GLY A 517 2.65 -30.73 -3.85
C GLY A 517 2.03 -30.71 -2.45
N VAL A 518 1.68 -29.54 -1.92
CA VAL A 518 0.97 -29.40 -0.64
C VAL A 518 -0.48 -29.87 -0.79
N VAL A 519 -0.93 -30.73 0.13
CA VAL A 519 -2.34 -31.13 0.26
C VAL A 519 -3.03 -30.15 1.20
N VAL A 520 -3.93 -29.33 0.66
CA VAL A 520 -4.75 -28.40 1.44
C VAL A 520 -6.09 -29.06 1.73
N THR A 521 -6.48 -29.07 3.01
CA THR A 521 -7.80 -29.51 3.47
C THR A 521 -8.54 -28.31 4.04
N ARG A 522 -9.61 -27.91 3.35
CA ARG A 522 -10.44 -26.77 3.71
C ARG A 522 -11.82 -27.26 4.14
N THR A 523 -12.21 -27.06 5.39
CA THR A 523 -13.57 -27.40 5.86
C THR A 523 -14.34 -26.12 6.14
N VAL A 524 -15.36 -25.86 5.34
CA VAL A 524 -16.38 -24.85 5.65
C VAL A 524 -17.38 -25.47 6.63
N PRO A 525 -17.52 -24.94 7.86
CA PRO A 525 -18.50 -25.42 8.81
C PRO A 525 -19.93 -24.99 8.43
N PRO A 526 -20.97 -25.71 8.88
CA PRO A 526 -22.35 -25.27 8.70
C PRO A 526 -22.65 -24.12 9.65
N VAL A 527 -23.46 -23.14 9.22
CA VAL A 527 -23.95 -22.08 10.12
C VAL A 527 -24.72 -22.73 11.27
N PRO A 528 -24.38 -22.46 12.55
CA PRO A 528 -25.09 -23.06 13.67
C PRO A 528 -26.52 -22.54 13.73
N THR A 529 -27.49 -23.40 13.38
CA THR A 529 -28.91 -23.07 13.44
C THR A 529 -29.30 -22.66 14.86
N ALA A 530 -29.70 -21.40 15.04
CA ALA A 530 -30.19 -20.91 16.32
C ALA A 530 -31.41 -21.74 16.76
N THR A 531 -31.22 -22.62 17.74
CA THR A 531 -32.31 -23.41 18.30
C THR A 531 -33.25 -22.50 19.06
N SER A 532 -34.49 -22.39 18.60
CA SER A 532 -35.52 -21.58 19.25
C SER A 532 -35.69 -22.04 20.70
N GLN A 533 -35.37 -21.18 21.67
CA GLN A 533 -35.71 -21.42 23.07
C GLN A 533 -37.23 -21.31 23.25
N ASN A 534 -37.92 -22.43 23.06
CA ASN A 534 -39.28 -22.58 23.56
C ASN A 534 -39.22 -22.66 25.09
N ASN A 535 -39.76 -21.64 25.75
CA ASN A 535 -39.94 -21.62 27.20
C ASN A 535 -40.88 -22.75 27.65
N ALA A 536 -40.30 -23.81 28.20
CA ALA A 536 -41.00 -24.78 29.05
C ALA A 536 -40.05 -25.15 30.20
N GLY A 537 -40.27 -24.56 31.37
CA GLY A 537 -39.32 -24.63 32.48
C GLY A 537 -39.23 -26.03 33.09
N THR A 538 -38.01 -26.55 33.27
CA THR A 538 -37.69 -27.64 34.20
C THR A 538 -36.33 -27.37 34.85
N GLN A 539 -36.11 -27.90 36.06
CA GLN A 539 -35.10 -27.40 37.00
C GLN A 539 -33.63 -27.55 36.58
N VAL A 540 -32.80 -26.62 37.06
CA VAL A 540 -31.35 -26.62 36.93
C VAL A 540 -30.72 -27.79 37.70
N GLY A 541 -30.17 -28.76 36.98
CA GLY A 541 -29.29 -29.79 37.52
C GLY A 541 -27.84 -29.53 37.10
N ILE A 542 -26.99 -29.04 38.02
CA ILE A 542 -25.56 -28.82 37.75
C ILE A 542 -24.83 -30.18 37.72
N VAL A 543 -24.56 -30.71 36.52
CA VAL A 543 -23.65 -31.84 36.33
C VAL A 543 -22.27 -31.32 35.93
N ARG A 544 -21.35 -31.27 36.91
CA ARG A 544 -19.93 -31.03 36.65
C ARG A 544 -19.32 -32.21 35.90
N GLN A 545 -19.00 -32.06 34.61
CA GLN A 545 -18.07 -32.96 33.95
C GLN A 545 -16.62 -32.58 34.32
N LYS A 546 -15.85 -33.60 34.72
CA LYS A 546 -14.45 -33.45 35.15
C LYS A 546 -13.55 -33.35 33.93
N LEU A 547 -12.82 -32.25 33.80
CA LEU A 547 -11.57 -32.23 33.03
C LEU A 547 -10.49 -32.92 33.86
N ASN A 548 -9.91 -34.01 33.34
CA ASN A 548 -8.77 -34.67 33.95
C ASN A 548 -7.50 -33.86 33.64
N ALA A 549 -6.95 -33.20 34.66
CA ALA A 549 -5.59 -32.67 34.62
C ALA A 549 -4.59 -33.80 34.90
N ALA A 550 -3.60 -33.97 34.04
CA ALA A 550 -2.38 -34.72 34.31
C ALA A 550 -1.20 -34.07 33.55
N PHE A 551 -0.03 -34.04 34.17
CA PHE A 551 1.23 -33.51 33.64
C PHE A 551 1.36 -31.99 33.41
N MET A 552 1.22 -31.22 34.49
CA MET A 552 2.27 -30.27 34.87
C MET A 552 2.44 -30.28 36.39
N GLY A 553 3.66 -30.55 36.88
CA GLY A 553 3.94 -30.68 38.31
C GLY A 553 5.26 -30.04 38.70
N ALA A 554 5.17 -28.97 39.51
CA ALA A 554 6.22 -28.32 40.32
C ALA A 554 7.48 -27.80 39.57
N SER A 555 7.94 -26.57 39.81
CA SER A 555 8.12 -25.97 41.13
C SER A 555 7.81 -24.46 41.19
N TRP A 556 7.69 -23.94 42.41
CA TRP A 556 7.18 -22.60 42.73
C TRP A 556 8.24 -21.68 43.38
N ALA A 557 7.99 -20.38 43.21
CA ALA A 557 8.23 -19.28 44.16
C ALA A 557 9.61 -18.59 44.30
N ALA A 558 9.51 -17.26 44.20
CA ALA A 558 10.15 -16.22 45.01
C ALA A 558 11.65 -15.88 44.81
N LEU A 559 11.90 -14.62 44.39
CA LEU A 559 12.21 -13.56 45.36
C LEU A 559 11.87 -12.15 44.83
N LEU A 560 11.39 -11.26 45.70
CA LEU A 560 11.54 -9.81 45.52
C LEU A 560 12.96 -9.40 45.94
N LEU A 561 13.61 -8.51 45.19
CA LEU A 561 14.31 -7.28 45.65
C LEU A 561 15.36 -6.83 44.62
N LEU A 562 15.43 -5.49 44.45
CA LEU A 562 16.28 -4.71 43.53
C LEU A 562 15.84 -4.71 42.06
#